data_AF-A0A970CM53-F1
#
_entry.id   AF-A0A970CM53-F1
#
_cell.length_a   1.000
_cell.length_b   1.000
_cell.length_c   1.000
_cell.angle_alpha   90.00
_cell.angle_beta   90.00
_cell.angle_gamma   90.00
#
_symmetry.space_group_name_H-M   'P 1'
#
loop_
_entity.id
_entity.type
_entity.pdbx_description
1 polymer ?
#
loop_
_entity_poly.entity_id
_entity_poly.type
_entity_poly.pdbx_seq_one_letter_code
_entity_poly.pdbx_strand_id
1 'polypeptide(L)'
;MTSKKIVKTIYWTLALMPLLVALVLVWLLPETIPVHADSSWQITRYGSRFEIFLIPAAVLLILTVFKFFFDLLERGGATSKGSRLFYSLYLLAGAAFSTLGIIGEFLPVFILAKQGILIP
;
A
#
# COMPACT_ATOMS: atom_id res chain seq x y z
N MET A 1 15.41 -6.47 22.12
CA MET A 1 15.31 -5.51 20.99
C MET A 1 14.61 -4.24 21.49
N THR A 2 15.13 -3.03 21.26
CA THR A 2 14.54 -1.80 21.81
C THR A 2 13.19 -1.46 21.15
N SER A 3 12.23 -0.91 21.92
CA SER A 3 10.86 -0.59 21.44
C SER A 3 10.83 0.20 20.13
N LYS A 4 11.72 1.19 19.96
CA LYS A 4 11.85 1.97 18.71
C LYS A 4 12.26 1.13 17.49
N LYS A 5 13.15 0.14 17.67
CA LYS A 5 13.56 -0.76 16.58
C LYS A 5 12.38 -1.61 16.12
N ILE A 6 11.59 -2.12 17.07
CA ILE A 6 10.37 -2.89 16.77
C ILE A 6 9.37 -2.06 15.96
N VAL A 7 9.06 -0.83 16.41
CA VAL A 7 8.15 0.08 15.69
C VAL A 7 8.63 0.33 14.26
N LYS A 8 9.93 0.59 14.07
CA LYS A 8 10.51 0.81 12.74
C LYS A 8 10.40 -0.44 11.87
N THR A 9 10.66 -1.63 12.42
CA THR A 9 10.51 -2.89 11.70
C THR A 9 9.06 -3.09 11.26
N ILE A 10 8.10 -2.96 12.18
CA ILE A 10 6.66 -3.09 11.86
C ILE A 10 6.25 -2.11 10.77
N TYR A 11 6.68 -0.84 10.87
CA TYR A 11 6.37 0.18 9.87
C TYR A 11 6.85 -0.20 8.47
N TRP A 12 8.10 -0.66 8.33
CA TRP A 12 8.63 -1.07 7.04
C TRP A 12 7.99 -2.35 6.52
N THR A 13 7.62 -3.28 7.40
CA THR A 13 6.82 -4.45 7.02
C THR A 13 5.49 -4.02 6.45
N LEU A 14 4.78 -3.08 7.09
CA LEU A 14 3.52 -2.52 6.57
C LEU A 14 3.74 -1.78 5.24
N ALA A 15 4.81 -1.00 5.11
CA ALA A 15 5.08 -0.24 3.89
C ALA A 15 5.38 -1.13 2.68
N LEU A 16 6.04 -2.28 2.89
CA LEU A 16 6.39 -3.22 1.83
C LEU A 16 5.29 -4.25 1.55
N MET A 17 4.32 -4.43 2.47
CA MET A 17 3.27 -5.44 2.34
C MET A 17 2.46 -5.31 1.03
N PRO A 18 2.01 -4.12 0.59
CA PRO A 18 1.28 -3.98 -0.68
C PRO A 18 2.12 -4.44 -1.87
N LEU A 19 3.42 -4.11 -1.87
CA LEU A 19 4.33 -4.52 -2.94
C LEU A 19 4.50 -6.05 -2.99
N LEU A 20 4.52 -6.73 -1.84
CA LEU A 20 4.54 -8.19 -1.77
C LEU A 20 3.23 -8.80 -2.30
N VAL A 21 2.08 -8.19 -2.00
CA VAL A 21 0.78 -8.65 -2.50
C VAL A 21 0.70 -8.49 -4.01
N ALA A 22 1.04 -7.31 -4.55
CA ALA A 22 1.12 -7.07 -5.99
C ALA A 22 2.09 -8.04 -6.70
N LEU A 23 3.21 -8.38 -6.05
CA LEU A 23 4.18 -9.33 -6.59
C LEU A 23 3.60 -10.75 -6.71
N VAL A 24 2.69 -11.15 -5.82
CA VAL A 24 1.98 -12.42 -5.94
C VAL A 24 0.88 -12.30 -7.01
N LEU A 25 0.07 -11.25 -6.95
CA LEU A 25 -1.07 -11.05 -7.85
C LEU A 25 -0.67 -10.94 -9.33
N VAL A 26 0.46 -10.30 -9.64
CA VAL A 26 0.89 -10.13 -11.04
C VAL A 26 1.06 -11.46 -11.79
N TRP A 27 1.43 -12.54 -11.10
CA TRP A 27 1.58 -13.87 -11.72
C TRP A 27 0.25 -14.59 -11.94
N LEU A 28 -0.78 -14.21 -11.19
CA LEU A 28 -2.11 -14.78 -11.30
C LEU A 28 -2.92 -14.05 -12.38
N LEU A 29 -2.64 -12.77 -12.61
CA LEU A 29 -3.40 -11.91 -13.52
C LEU A 29 -3.12 -12.21 -15.01
N PRO A 30 -4.14 -12.07 -15.88
CA PRO A 30 -3.96 -12.13 -17.33
C PRO A 30 -3.06 -10.99 -17.81
N GLU A 31 -2.47 -11.11 -19.01
CA GLU A 31 -1.53 -10.10 -19.57
C GLU A 31 -2.08 -8.66 -19.53
N THR A 32 -3.40 -8.53 -19.72
CA THR A 32 -4.11 -7.24 -19.65
C THR A 32 -5.18 -7.25 -18.58
N ILE A 33 -5.22 -6.21 -17.75
CA ILE A 33 -6.17 -6.04 -16.64
C ILE A 33 -6.99 -4.76 -16.80
N PRO A 34 -8.21 -4.69 -16.23
CA PRO A 34 -8.96 -3.45 -16.15
C PRO A 34 -8.28 -2.50 -15.16
N VAL A 35 -7.83 -1.34 -15.63
CA VAL A 35 -7.12 -0.35 -14.80
C VAL A 35 -8.04 0.80 -14.39
N HIS A 36 -9.04 1.11 -15.22
CA HIS A 36 -9.99 2.17 -14.92
C HIS A 36 -11.42 1.74 -15.23
N ALA A 37 -12.30 2.01 -14.29
CA ALA A 37 -13.75 1.86 -14.42
C ALA A 37 -14.42 3.20 -14.11
N ASP A 38 -15.49 3.52 -14.82
CA ASP A 38 -16.30 4.68 -14.53
C ASP A 38 -17.20 4.47 -13.30
N SER A 39 -18.00 5.48 -12.95
CA SER A 39 -18.97 5.41 -11.85
C SER A 39 -20.09 4.39 -12.07
N SER A 40 -20.28 3.91 -13.29
CA SER A 40 -21.25 2.87 -13.66
C SER A 40 -20.62 1.47 -13.67
N TRP A 41 -19.39 1.32 -13.16
CA TRP A 41 -18.60 0.09 -13.19
C TRP A 41 -18.29 -0.44 -14.59
N GLN A 42 -18.35 0.41 -15.61
CA GLN A 42 -17.94 0.07 -16.96
C GLN A 42 -16.44 0.33 -17.12
N ILE A 43 -15.72 -0.65 -17.66
CA ILE A 43 -14.28 -0.54 -17.88
C ILE A 43 -14.05 0.40 -19.06
N THR A 44 -13.35 1.48 -18.80
CA THR A 44 -13.00 2.47 -19.82
C THR A 44 -11.58 2.26 -20.35
N ARG A 45 -10.72 1.55 -19.60
CA ARG A 45 -9.34 1.28 -19.99
C ARG A 45 -8.81 -0.06 -19.46
N TYR A 46 -8.25 -0.84 -20.37
CA TYR A 46 -7.36 -1.95 -20.07
C TYR A 46 -5.90 -1.50 -20.10
N GLY A 47 -5.08 -2.10 -19.25
CA GLY A 47 -3.65 -1.86 -19.17
C GLY A 47 -2.88 -3.15 -18.97
N SER A 48 -1.56 -3.07 -18.90
CA SER A 48 -0.71 -4.25 -18.62
C SER A 48 -0.90 -4.73 -17.19
N ARG A 49 -0.79 -6.04 -16.93
CA ARG A 49 -0.77 -6.59 -15.57
C ARG A 49 0.27 -5.95 -14.65
N PHE A 50 1.37 -5.44 -15.21
CA PHE A 50 2.41 -4.76 -14.43
C PHE A 50 1.96 -3.39 -13.88
N GLU A 51 0.87 -2.81 -14.39
CA GLU A 51 0.29 -1.58 -13.83
C GLU A 51 -0.24 -1.77 -12.40
N ILE A 52 -0.45 -3.01 -11.95
CA ILE A 52 -0.78 -3.30 -10.54
C ILE A 52 0.27 -2.77 -9.56
N PHE A 53 1.51 -2.58 -9.99
CA PHE A 53 2.59 -2.05 -9.15
C PHE A 53 2.50 -0.53 -8.91
N LEU A 54 1.68 0.21 -9.67
CA LEU A 54 1.61 1.67 -9.55
C LEU A 54 1.11 2.11 -8.17
N ILE A 55 0.05 1.47 -7.67
CA ILE A 55 -0.54 1.75 -6.35
C ILE A 55 0.44 1.43 -5.21
N PRO A 56 1.01 0.21 -5.08
CA PRO A 56 1.97 -0.10 -4.02
C PRO A 56 3.25 0.73 -4.11
N ALA A 57 3.73 1.07 -5.32
CA ALA A 57 4.87 1.96 -5.48
C ALA A 57 4.57 3.38 -4.96
N ALA A 58 3.39 3.91 -5.26
CA ALA A 58 2.94 5.19 -4.71
C ALA A 58 2.80 5.15 -3.19
N VAL A 59 2.23 4.09 -2.62
CA VAL A 59 2.12 3.88 -1.16
C VAL A 59 3.51 3.84 -0.51
N LEU A 60 4.45 3.08 -1.07
CA LEU A 60 5.81 2.99 -0.56
C LEU A 60 6.52 4.36 -0.58
N LEU A 61 6.33 5.14 -1.65
CA LEU A 61 6.87 6.49 -1.77
C LEU A 61 6.27 7.40 -0.69
N ILE A 62 4.95 7.42 -0.53
CA ILE A 62 4.24 8.22 0.48
C ILE A 62 4.74 7.87 1.88
N LEU A 63 4.83 6.58 2.23
CA LEU A 63 5.30 6.14 3.53
C LEU A 63 6.78 6.46 3.75
N THR A 64 7.62 6.37 2.72
CA THR A 64 9.03 6.79 2.81
C THR A 64 9.15 8.28 3.10
N VAL A 65 8.37 9.12 2.41
CA VAL A 65 8.30 10.57 2.63
C VAL A 65 7.76 10.87 4.03
N PHE A 66 6.69 10.19 4.44
CA PHE A 66 6.10 10.34 5.78
C PHE A 66 7.09 9.99 6.89
N LYS A 67 7.86 8.91 6.73
CA LYS A 67 8.95 8.55 7.63
C LYS A 67 10.04 9.63 7.66
N PHE A 68 10.41 10.20 6.53
CA PHE A 68 11.38 11.30 6.49
C PHE A 68 10.89 12.52 7.28
N PHE A 69 9.63 12.93 7.08
CA PHE A 69 9.01 14.00 7.87
C PHE A 69 8.96 13.67 9.37
N PHE A 70 8.63 12.43 9.71
CA PHE A 70 8.59 11.96 11.09
C PHE A 70 9.97 12.04 11.78
N ASP A 71 11.03 11.60 11.09
CA ASP A 71 12.42 11.72 11.57
C ASP A 71 12.82 13.19 11.78
N LEU A 72 12.33 14.10 10.93
CA LEU A 72 12.57 15.54 11.04
C LEU A 72 11.89 16.12 12.29
N LEU A 73 10.63 15.75 12.55
CA LEU A 73 9.89 16.17 13.74
C LEU A 73 10.50 15.64 15.04
N GLU A 74 10.96 14.38 15.05
CA GLU A 74 11.64 13.80 16.22
C GLU A 74 12.96 14.54 16.51
N ARG A 75 13.71 14.92 15.45
CA ARG A 75 14.97 15.69 15.59
C ARG A 75 14.73 17.13 16.04
N GLY A 76 13.66 17.77 15.59
CA GLY A 76 13.31 19.15 15.94
C GLY A 76 12.81 19.34 17.38
N GLY A 77 12.76 18.28 18.19
CA GLY A 77 12.27 18.34 19.58
C GLY A 77 10.76 18.61 19.69
N ALA A 78 10.03 18.64 18.56
CA ALA A 78 8.59 18.88 18.49
C ALA A 78 7.77 17.78 19.21
N THR A 79 8.39 16.64 19.48
CA THR A 79 7.78 15.51 20.16
C THR A 79 8.56 15.18 21.41
N SER A 80 7.89 15.15 22.57
CA SER A 80 8.51 14.61 23.78
C SER A 80 8.97 13.18 23.47
N LYS A 81 10.23 12.87 23.80
CA LYS A 81 10.86 11.56 23.58
C LYS A 81 9.90 10.43 23.99
N GLY A 82 9.25 9.80 23.01
CA GLY A 82 8.49 8.58 23.21
C GLY A 82 7.10 8.70 23.83
N SER A 83 6.31 9.73 23.50
CA SER A 83 4.88 9.66 23.76
C SER A 83 4.28 8.48 22.96
N ARG A 84 3.61 7.55 23.66
CA ARG A 84 3.01 6.35 23.05
C ARG A 84 2.08 6.73 21.89
N LEU A 85 1.38 7.87 22.03
CA LEU A 85 0.50 8.43 21.02
C LEU A 85 1.21 8.72 19.69
N PHE A 86 2.43 9.23 19.73
CA PHE A 86 3.19 9.57 18.52
C PHE A 86 3.53 8.33 17.70
N TYR A 87 4.03 7.28 18.36
CA TYR A 87 4.33 6.00 17.69
C TYR A 87 3.06 5.25 17.27
N SER A 88 1.94 5.37 18.01
CA SER A 88 0.68 4.78 17.56
C SER A 88 0.15 5.45 16.30
N LEU A 89 0.18 6.78 16.21
CA LEU A 89 -0.25 7.49 14.99
C LEU A 89 0.63 7.13 13.78
N TYR A 90 1.94 7.02 14.00
CA TYR A 90 2.88 6.58 12.97
C TYR A 90 2.56 5.19 12.41
N LEU A 91 2.28 4.23 13.29
CA LEU A 91 1.90 2.88 12.90
C LEU A 91 0.51 2.81 12.28
N LEU A 92 -0.46 3.58 12.79
CA LEU A 92 -1.80 3.66 12.22
C LEU A 92 -1.78 4.22 10.79
N ALA A 93 -0.99 5.26 10.54
CA ALA A 93 -0.80 5.78 9.19
C ALA A 93 -0.21 4.70 8.26
N GLY A 94 0.86 4.01 8.69
CA GLY A 94 1.44 2.89 7.95
C GLY A 94 0.42 1.80 7.63
N ALA A 95 -0.37 1.39 8.62
CA ALA A 95 -1.41 0.37 8.46
C ALA A 95 -2.54 0.84 7.52
N ALA A 96 -3.00 2.08 7.64
CA ALA A 96 -4.06 2.63 6.81
C ALA A 96 -3.66 2.69 5.34
N PHE A 97 -2.49 3.26 5.02
CA PHE A 97 -1.99 3.31 3.65
C PHE A 97 -1.69 1.92 3.09
N SER A 98 -1.13 1.01 3.89
CA SER A 98 -0.92 -0.38 3.48
C SER A 98 -2.24 -1.07 3.13
N THR A 99 -3.27 -0.90 3.98
CA THR A 99 -4.58 -1.50 3.76
C THR A 99 -5.24 -0.94 2.50
N LEU A 100 -5.19 0.38 2.30
CA LEU A 100 -5.70 1.02 1.09
C LEU A 100 -4.96 0.56 -0.17
N GLY A 101 -3.63 0.40 -0.10
CA GLY A 101 -2.83 -0.12 -1.20
C GLY A 101 -3.27 -1.52 -1.61
N ILE A 102 -3.38 -2.42 -0.63
CA ILE A 102 -3.84 -3.80 -0.84
C ILE A 102 -5.25 -3.82 -1.42
N ILE A 103 -6.19 -3.04 -0.88
CA ILE A 103 -7.56 -2.95 -1.41
C ILE A 103 -7.55 -2.51 -2.87
N GLY A 104 -6.72 -1.53 -3.23
CA GLY A 104 -6.56 -1.05 -4.60
C GLY A 104 -6.06 -2.14 -5.56
N GLU A 105 -5.17 -3.02 -5.11
CA GLU A 105 -4.63 -4.13 -5.89
C GLU A 105 -5.66 -5.23 -6.19
N PHE A 106 -6.65 -5.43 -5.31
CA PHE A 106 -7.74 -6.39 -5.50
C PHE A 106 -8.87 -5.89 -6.40
N LEU A 107 -8.90 -4.59 -6.71
CA LEU A 107 -9.91 -4.03 -7.61
C LEU A 107 -9.94 -4.71 -9.00
N PRO A 108 -8.82 -4.86 -9.74
CA PRO A 108 -8.81 -5.57 -11.01
C PRO A 108 -9.23 -7.04 -10.88
N VAL A 109 -8.81 -7.70 -9.78
CA VAL A 109 -9.19 -9.10 -9.47
C VAL A 109 -10.71 -9.24 -9.36
N PHE A 110 -11.35 -8.33 -8.62
CA PHE A 110 -12.80 -8.32 -8.42
C PHE A 110 -13.56 -8.06 -9.72
N ILE A 111 -13.07 -7.15 -10.56
CA ILE A 111 -13.70 -6.84 -11.85
C ILE A 111 -13.60 -8.05 -12.79
N LEU A 112 -12.43 -8.68 -12.88
CA LEU A 112 -12.23 -9.88 -13.70
C LEU A 112 -13.15 -11.02 -13.25
N ALA A 113 -13.28 -11.24 -11.94
CA ALA A 113 -14.18 -12.25 -11.39
C ALA A 113 -15.65 -12.00 -11.79
N LYS A 114 -16.10 -10.73 -11.79
CA LYS A 114 -17.44 -10.36 -12.27
C LYS A 114 -17.66 -10.63 -13.76
N GLN A 115 -16.59 -10.64 -14.56
CA GLN A 115 -16.65 -10.97 -15.98
C GLN A 115 -16.60 -12.48 -16.25
N GLY A 116 -16.54 -13.31 -15.20
CA GLY A 116 -16.36 -14.76 -15.33
C GLY A 116 -14.95 -15.19 -15.70
N ILE A 117 -13.97 -14.26 -15.67
CA ILE A 117 -12.56 -14.58 -15.86
C ILE A 117 -12.04 -15.13 -14.53
N LEU A 118 -11.90 -16.45 -14.48
CA LEU A 118 -11.32 -17.15 -13.34
C LEU A 118 -9.80 -16.94 -13.36
N ILE A 119 -9.32 -16.37 -12.26
CA ILE A 119 -7.90 -16.26 -11.95
C ILE A 119 -7.52 -17.59 -11.27
N PRO A 120 -6.50 -18.31 -11.77
CA PRO A 120 -6.14 -19.65 -11.29
C PRO A 120 -5.69 -19.68 -9.82
#